data_AF-X1L2T4-F1
#
_entry.id   AF-X1L2T4-F1
#
_cell.length_a   1.000
_cell.length_b   1.000
_cell.length_c   1.000
_cell.angle_alpha   90.00
_cell.angle_beta   90.00
_cell.angle_gamma   90.00
#
_symmetry.space_group_name_H-M   'P 1'
#
loop_
_entity.id
_entity.type
_entity.pdbx_description
1 polymer ?
#
loop_
_entity_poly.entity_id
_entity_poly.type
_entity_poly.pdbx_seq_one_letter_code
_entity_poly.pdbx_strand_id
1 'polypeptide(L)'
;MEVAKQEAQLGAVEGTVIIADEQTAGRGRIKRVWLSPKGSVALSIILYPSVVNLPSLIMLASLAVVHSIEAVTGLKPQVKWPNDVLVNDKKVCGILIESSVRGNIVDYAIIG
;
A
#
# COMPACT_ATOMS: atom_id res chain seq x y z
N MET A 1 8.42 1.41 2.40
CA MET A 1 7.91 0.96 3.71
C MET A 1 8.86 1.14 4.88
N GLU A 2 10.18 0.92 4.77
CA GLU A 2 11.06 1.08 5.96
C GLU A 2 11.01 2.48 6.59
N VAL A 3 11.06 3.53 5.77
CA VAL A 3 10.87 4.92 6.24
C VAL A 3 9.53 5.08 6.94
N ALA A 4 8.44 4.56 6.37
CA ALA A 4 7.11 4.62 6.99
C ALA A 4 7.05 3.91 8.36
N LYS A 5 7.79 2.81 8.55
CA LYS A 5 7.90 2.15 9.87
C LYS A 5 8.64 3.00 10.89
N GLN A 6 9.74 3.62 10.46
CA GLN A 6 10.52 4.52 11.32
C GLN A 6 9.66 5.71 11.75
N GLU A 7 8.97 6.36 10.82
CA GLU A 7 8.05 7.46 11.10
C GLU A 7 6.90 7.03 12.03
N ALA A 8 6.31 5.86 11.81
CA ALA A 8 5.27 5.33 12.70
C ALA A 8 5.80 5.12 14.14
N GLN A 9 7.04 4.65 14.30
CA GLN A 9 7.69 4.49 15.61
C GLN A 9 8.04 5.83 16.27
N LEU A 10 8.28 6.88 15.48
CA LEU A 10 8.49 8.25 15.95
C LEU A 10 7.20 8.99 16.28
N GLY A 11 6.03 8.37 16.07
CA GLY A 11 4.73 8.95 16.40
C GLY A 11 4.11 9.79 15.29
N ALA A 12 4.41 9.46 14.02
CA ALA A 12 3.71 10.04 12.88
C ALA A 12 2.17 9.93 13.04
N VAL A 13 1.45 10.93 12.55
CA VAL A 13 -0.01 10.96 12.67
C VAL A 13 -0.69 10.02 11.68
N GLU A 14 -1.91 9.59 12.00
CA GLU A 14 -2.71 8.77 11.10
C GLU A 14 -2.90 9.46 9.74
N GLY A 15 -2.76 8.69 8.66
CA GLY A 15 -2.86 9.20 7.29
C GLY A 15 -1.58 9.84 6.76
N THR A 16 -0.47 9.82 7.52
CA THR A 16 0.84 10.27 7.02
C THR A 16 1.22 9.49 5.76
N VAL A 17 1.53 10.21 4.68
CA VAL A 17 1.93 9.65 3.39
C VAL A 17 3.41 9.91 3.15
N ILE A 18 4.15 8.86 2.81
CA ILE A 18 5.54 8.91 2.39
C ILE A 18 5.57 8.57 0.90
N ILE A 19 6.19 9.42 0.09
CA ILE A 19 6.39 9.21 -1.34
C ILE A 19 7.89 9.13 -1.61
N ALA A 20 8.28 8.25 -2.53
CA ALA A 20 9.67 8.12 -2.98
C ALA A 20 9.74 8.20 -4.50
N ASP A 21 10.69 8.98 -5.02
CA ASP A 21 10.99 9.02 -6.46
C ASP A 21 11.64 7.71 -6.95
N GLU A 22 12.37 7.03 -6.06
CA GLU A 22 13.05 5.77 -6.34
C GLU A 22 13.00 4.83 -5.12
N GLN A 23 12.82 3.53 -5.37
CA GLN A 23 13.00 2.48 -4.37
C GLN A 23 14.20 1.60 -4.75
N THR A 24 15.28 1.71 -3.97
CA THR A 24 16.52 0.91 -4.19
C THR A 24 16.40 -0.55 -3.75
N ALA A 25 15.45 -0.82 -2.84
CA ALA A 25 15.18 -2.15 -2.29
C ALA A 25 13.68 -2.41 -2.16
N GLY A 26 12.92 -2.13 -3.23
CA GLY A 26 11.48 -2.35 -3.28
C GLY A 26 11.11 -3.81 -3.04
N ARG A 27 10.06 -4.06 -2.24
CA ARG A 27 9.61 -5.40 -1.87
C ARG A 27 8.14 -5.60 -2.19
N GLY A 28 7.83 -6.74 -2.79
CA GLY A 28 6.49 -7.29 -2.91
C GLY A 28 6.26 -8.41 -1.90
N ARG A 29 5.08 -9.04 -1.99
CA ARG A 29 4.73 -10.22 -1.18
C ARG A 29 5.74 -11.36 -1.39
N ILE A 30 5.90 -12.20 -0.36
CA ILE A 30 6.76 -13.39 -0.39
C ILE A 30 8.21 -13.02 -0.78
N LYS A 31 8.70 -11.87 -0.29
CA LYS A 31 10.05 -11.36 -0.53
C LYS A 31 10.43 -11.20 -2.01
N ARG A 32 9.46 -11.11 -2.92
CA ARG A 32 9.73 -10.80 -4.33
C ARG A 32 10.24 -9.37 -4.45
N VAL A 33 11.19 -9.15 -5.36
CA VAL A 33 11.65 -7.79 -5.66
C VAL A 33 10.53 -7.02 -6.35
N TRP A 34 10.27 -5.80 -5.88
CA TRP A 34 9.40 -4.85 -6.56
C TRP A 34 10.27 -3.80 -7.25
N LEU A 35 10.07 -3.64 -8.55
CA LEU A 35 10.78 -2.64 -9.34
C LEU A 35 9.90 -1.40 -9.47
N SER A 36 10.46 -0.24 -9.15
CA SER A 36 9.79 1.07 -9.31
C SER A 36 10.62 1.93 -10.26
N PRO A 37 10.50 1.71 -11.58
CA PRO A 37 11.20 2.54 -12.56
C PRO A 37 10.69 3.98 -12.50
N LYS A 38 11.51 4.92 -13.01
CA LYS A 38 11.16 6.33 -13.10
C LYS A 38 9.76 6.53 -13.72
N GLY A 39 8.94 7.36 -13.08
CA GLY A 39 7.55 7.60 -13.46
C GLY A 39 6.53 6.66 -12.78
N SER A 40 7.00 5.69 -12.00
CA SER A 40 6.15 4.93 -11.08
C SER A 40 5.85 5.75 -9.83
N VAL A 41 4.67 5.55 -9.24
CA VAL A 41 4.37 6.12 -7.91
C VAL A 41 4.70 5.08 -6.86
N ALA A 42 5.75 5.33 -6.08
CA ALA A 42 6.05 4.55 -4.87
C ALA A 42 5.58 5.34 -3.64
N LEU A 43 4.57 4.82 -2.96
CA LEU A 43 3.95 5.49 -1.81
C LEU A 43 3.83 4.53 -0.62
N SER A 44 3.74 5.08 0.58
CA SER A 44 3.35 4.34 1.78
C SER A 44 2.46 5.21 2.65
N ILE A 45 1.40 4.65 3.23
CA ILE A 45 0.44 5.34 4.09
C ILE A 45 0.42 4.66 5.45
N ILE A 46 0.58 5.44 6.52
CA ILE A 46 0.55 4.96 7.91
C ILE A 46 -0.88 5.09 8.44
N LEU A 47 -1.45 4.01 8.95
CA LEU A 47 -2.78 3.95 9.57
C LEU A 47 -2.72 3.24 10.93
N TYR A 48 -3.72 3.48 11.77
CA TYR A 48 -3.85 2.89 13.10
C TYR A 48 -5.23 2.23 13.27
N PRO A 49 -5.59 1.25 12.43
CA PRO A 49 -6.91 0.63 12.46
C PRO A 49 -7.12 -0.19 13.73
N SER A 50 -8.37 -0.45 14.09
CA SER A 50 -8.67 -1.51 15.06
C SER A 50 -8.22 -2.88 14.53
N VAL A 51 -7.93 -3.83 15.44
CA VAL A 51 -7.54 -5.20 15.05
C VAL A 51 -8.61 -5.90 14.21
N VAL A 52 -9.89 -5.55 14.40
CA VAL A 52 -11.03 -6.07 13.64
C VAL A 52 -11.03 -5.56 12.20
N ASN A 53 -10.59 -4.33 11.98
CA ASN A 53 -10.59 -3.69 10.66
C ASN A 53 -9.32 -3.97 9.86
N LEU A 54 -8.22 -4.37 10.52
CA LEU A 54 -6.93 -4.64 9.89
C LEU A 54 -7.01 -5.59 8.67
N PRO A 55 -7.74 -6.74 8.71
CA PRO A 55 -7.84 -7.64 7.56
C PRO A 55 -8.52 -7.02 6.34
N SER A 56 -9.43 -6.06 6.55
CA SER A 56 -10.20 -5.41 5.48
C SER A 56 -9.40 -4.37 4.71
N LEU A 57 -8.27 -3.89 5.26
CA LEU A 57 -7.47 -2.83 4.64
C LEU A 57 -6.99 -3.20 3.23
N ILE A 58 -6.65 -4.47 2.97
CA ILE A 58 -6.17 -4.86 1.64
C ILE A 58 -7.25 -4.71 0.57
N MET A 59 -8.50 -4.99 0.93
CA MET A 59 -9.63 -4.83 0.03
C MET A 59 -9.94 -3.35 -0.20
N LEU A 60 -9.95 -2.55 0.87
CA LEU A 60 -10.17 -1.11 0.81
C LEU A 60 -9.10 -0.42 -0.04
N ALA A 61 -7.82 -0.73 0.18
CA ALA A 61 -6.71 -0.18 -0.59
C ALA A 61 -6.82 -0.56 -2.08
N SER A 62 -7.16 -1.81 -2.39
CA SER A 62 -7.33 -2.27 -3.76
C SER A 62 -8.42 -1.51 -4.50
N LEU A 63 -9.58 -1.30 -3.86
CA LEU A 63 -10.68 -0.53 -4.42
C LEU A 63 -10.33 0.97 -4.55
N ALA A 64 -9.63 1.54 -3.55
CA ALA A 64 -9.20 2.93 -3.60
C ALA A 64 -8.26 3.20 -4.79
N VAL A 65 -7.33 2.29 -5.08
CA VAL A 65 -6.44 2.40 -6.25
C VAL A 65 -7.23 2.30 -7.56
N VAL A 66 -8.16 1.34 -7.66
CA VAL A 66 -9.05 1.20 -8.85
C VAL A 66 -9.81 2.50 -9.11
N HIS A 67 -10.50 3.03 -8.11
CA HIS A 67 -11.27 4.26 -8.25
C HIS A 67 -10.37 5.46 -8.59
N SER A 68 -9.16 5.53 -8.01
CA SER A 68 -8.23 6.63 -8.28
C SER A 68 -7.72 6.61 -9.72
N ILE A 69 -7.36 5.42 -10.24
CA ILE A 69 -6.93 5.26 -11.64
C ILE A 69 -8.09 5.62 -12.57
N GLU A 70 -9.29 5.10 -12.34
CA GLU A 70 -10.47 5.40 -13.15
C GLU A 70 -10.77 6.90 -13.17
N ALA A 71 -10.78 7.56 -12.01
CA ALA A 71 -11.08 8.98 -11.90
C ALA A 71 -10.04 9.89 -12.58
N VAL A 72 -8.74 9.53 -12.51
CA VAL A 72 -7.66 10.37 -13.06
C VAL A 72 -7.45 10.13 -14.56
N THR A 73 -7.65 8.91 -15.05
CA THR A 73 -7.27 8.54 -16.43
C THR A 73 -8.44 8.10 -17.31
N GLY A 74 -9.62 7.82 -16.75
CA GLY A 74 -10.75 7.24 -17.47
C GLY A 74 -10.53 5.79 -17.94
N LEU A 75 -9.48 5.13 -17.44
CA LEU A 75 -9.22 3.71 -17.74
C LEU A 75 -10.15 2.82 -16.91
N LYS A 76 -10.26 1.54 -17.28
CA LYS A 76 -11.07 0.54 -16.57
C LYS A 76 -10.20 -0.47 -15.83
N PRO A 77 -9.61 -0.09 -14.68
CA PRO A 77 -8.82 -1.00 -13.87
C PRO A 77 -9.70 -2.07 -13.21
N GLN A 78 -9.09 -3.23 -12.94
CA GLN A 78 -9.74 -4.35 -12.27
C GLN A 78 -8.86 -4.85 -11.13
N VAL A 79 -9.48 -5.25 -10.02
CA VAL A 79 -8.76 -5.92 -8.93
C VAL A 79 -8.53 -7.38 -9.30
N LYS A 80 -7.26 -7.78 -9.40
CA LYS A 80 -6.87 -9.18 -9.28
C LYS A 80 -6.66 -9.47 -7.80
N TRP A 81 -7.67 -10.08 -7.20
CA TRP A 81 -7.67 -10.36 -5.77
C TRP A 81 -6.45 -11.21 -5.34
N PRO A 82 -5.87 -10.92 -4.16
CA PRO A 82 -6.38 -9.96 -3.16
C PRO A 82 -5.79 -8.54 -3.24
N ASN A 83 -4.75 -8.28 -4.05
CA ASN A 83 -3.88 -7.11 -3.82
C ASN A 83 -3.21 -6.54 -5.07
N ASP A 84 -3.59 -6.98 -6.26
CA ASP A 84 -3.02 -6.49 -7.51
C ASP A 84 -4.10 -5.76 -8.32
N VAL A 85 -3.72 -4.66 -8.99
CA VAL A 85 -4.61 -3.93 -9.90
C VAL A 85 -4.08 -4.08 -11.33
N LEU A 86 -4.98 -4.43 -12.24
CA LEU A 86 -4.70 -4.69 -13.64
C LEU A 86 -5.45 -3.70 -14.52
N VAL A 87 -4.86 -3.35 -15.65
CA VAL A 87 -5.52 -2.67 -16.77
C VAL A 87 -5.20 -3.47 -18.03
N ASN A 88 -6.24 -3.87 -18.78
CA ASN A 88 -6.08 -4.73 -19.96
C ASN A 88 -5.24 -5.99 -19.66
N ASP A 89 -5.56 -6.67 -18.56
CA ASP A 89 -4.86 -7.88 -18.04
C ASP A 89 -3.38 -7.71 -17.67
N LYS A 90 -2.84 -6.49 -17.72
CA LYS A 90 -1.47 -6.17 -17.31
C LYS A 90 -1.47 -5.55 -15.93
N LYS A 91 -0.60 -6.05 -15.04
CA LYS A 91 -0.44 -5.52 -13.69
C LYS A 91 0.12 -4.09 -13.74
N VAL A 92 -0.58 -3.14 -13.13
CA VAL A 92 -0.19 -1.73 -13.04
C VAL A 92 0.11 -1.29 -11.61
N CYS A 93 -0.44 -1.97 -10.61
CA CYS A 93 -0.16 -1.71 -9.20
C CYS A 93 -0.14 -3.04 -8.42
N GLY A 94 0.72 -3.12 -7.42
CA GLY A 94 0.70 -4.15 -6.41
C GLY A 94 0.67 -3.48 -5.06
N ILE A 95 -0.23 -3.93 -4.19
CA ILE A 95 -0.42 -3.37 -2.86
C ILE A 95 0.14 -4.35 -1.85
N LEU A 96 0.89 -3.83 -0.88
CA LEU A 96 1.40 -4.56 0.27
C LEU A 96 0.89 -3.89 1.54
N ILE A 97 0.57 -4.71 2.55
CA ILE A 97 0.29 -4.23 3.89
C ILE A 97 1.22 -4.93 4.86
N GLU A 98 1.97 -4.14 5.63
CA GLU A 98 2.79 -4.61 6.75
C GLU A 98 2.27 -3.96 8.04
N SER A 99 2.11 -4.73 9.11
CA SER A 99 1.54 -4.25 10.38
C SER A 99 2.31 -4.77 11.58
N SER A 100 2.31 -3.99 12.67
CA SER A 100 2.75 -4.44 14.00
C SER A 100 1.54 -4.54 14.92
N VAL A 101 1.37 -5.68 15.58
CA VAL A 101 0.22 -5.96 16.45
C VAL A 101 0.74 -6.52 17.77
N ARG A 102 0.25 -5.97 18.87
CA ARG A 102 0.58 -6.38 20.25
C ARG A 102 -0.71 -6.67 21.01
N GLY A 103 -0.99 -7.97 21.21
CA GLY A 103 -2.29 -8.41 21.73
C GLY A 103 -3.41 -8.01 20.77
N ASN A 104 -4.35 -7.18 21.24
CA ASN A 104 -5.46 -6.66 20.44
C ASN A 104 -5.25 -5.21 19.96
N ILE A 105 -4.04 -4.65 20.16
CA ILE A 105 -3.69 -3.29 19.74
C ILE A 105 -2.85 -3.38 18.47
N VAL A 106 -3.27 -2.66 17.43
CA VAL A 106 -2.46 -2.46 16.22
C VAL A 106 -1.56 -1.26 16.50
N ASP A 107 -0.26 -1.48 16.64
CA ASP A 107 0.71 -0.40 16.85
C ASP A 107 0.80 0.49 15.59
N TYR A 108 0.72 -0.14 14.40
CA TYR A 108 0.54 0.53 13.11
C TYR A 108 0.20 -0.49 12.01
N ALA A 109 -0.41 0.00 10.93
CA ALA A 109 -0.51 -0.68 9.64
C ALA A 109 0.00 0.25 8.54
N ILE A 110 0.87 -0.25 7.67
CA ILE A 110 1.46 0.50 6.57
C ILE A 110 0.97 -0.11 5.26
N ILE A 111 0.20 0.67 4.50
CA ILE A 111 -0.18 0.35 3.13
C ILE A 111 0.93 0.89 2.22
N GLY A 112 1.33 0.15 1.20
CA GLY A 112 2.24 0.65 0.17
C GLY A 112 2.18 -0.14 -1.11
#